data_AF-Q6FTB6-F1
#
_entry.id   AF-Q6FTB6-F1
#
_cell.length_a   1.000
_cell.length_b   1.000
_cell.length_c   1.000
_cell.angle_alpha   90.00
_cell.angle_beta   90.00
_cell.angle_gamma   90.00
#
_symmetry.space_group_name_H-M   'P 1'
#
loop_
_entity.id
_entity.type
_entity.pdbx_description
1 polymer ?
#
loop_
_entity_poly.entity_id
_entity_poly.type
_entity_poly.pdbx_seq_one_letter_code
_entity_poly.pdbx_strand_id
1 'polypeptide(L)'
;MPPKVPATTVKDRFLKVAKSLQFAWFAGHFLVVVSSLLYLFRFCETLYRCAYVGVLASFGIITYQQGLHQQLSLSLLTNENVLYFALALVWFFTPRFSLSLVPYFMFSVFHVLVYLKTTLLPQVFNQTVESKSKVVMFIDKFVLDYNERCMYWVSTTELLMLFLLFVRAVLFFSRSWIVLVVFTLFIKVKYETSKYMQAAFAQWRVRMDGVISHPSVPPQIKSLYNQLKFQLVQLSKVTITRAAPGTHGSTSASTGSTGTSTSTSTSTSGASASATATHSAKMD
;
A
#
# COMPACT_ATOMS: atom_id res chain seq x y z
N MET A 1 -28.91 -39.67 -25.55
CA MET A 1 -27.92 -38.60 -25.84
C MET A 1 -27.88 -37.69 -24.63
N PRO A 2 -26.72 -37.42 -24.02
CA PRO A 2 -26.66 -36.43 -22.95
C PRO A 2 -27.10 -35.06 -23.51
N PRO A 3 -27.87 -34.26 -22.74
CA PRO A 3 -28.37 -32.99 -23.23
C PRO A 3 -27.19 -32.08 -23.56
N LYS A 4 -27.18 -31.55 -24.79
CA LYS A 4 -26.19 -30.58 -25.27
C LYS A 4 -26.41 -29.28 -24.50
N VAL A 5 -25.65 -29.10 -23.41
CA VAL A 5 -25.65 -27.85 -22.64
C VAL A 5 -25.41 -26.70 -23.63
N PRO A 6 -26.30 -25.69 -23.70
CA PRO A 6 -26.12 -24.59 -24.63
C PRO A 6 -24.79 -23.90 -24.31
N ALA A 7 -23.95 -23.75 -25.33
CA ALA A 7 -22.70 -23.02 -25.19
C ALA A 7 -23.04 -21.61 -24.72
N THR A 8 -22.62 -21.27 -23.49
CA THR A 8 -22.89 -19.94 -22.91
C THR A 8 -22.35 -18.85 -23.84
N THR A 9 -23.10 -17.78 -24.05
CA THR A 9 -22.64 -16.68 -24.91
C THR A 9 -21.63 -15.83 -24.13
N VAL A 10 -20.76 -15.09 -24.83
CA VAL A 10 -19.86 -14.09 -24.21
C VAL A 10 -20.64 -13.12 -23.32
N LYS A 11 -21.83 -12.70 -23.77
CA LYS A 11 -22.75 -11.84 -23.01
C LYS A 11 -23.15 -12.46 -21.67
N ASP A 12 -23.52 -13.74 -21.66
CA ASP A 12 -23.97 -14.43 -20.44
C ASP A 12 -22.81 -14.59 -19.44
N ARG A 13 -21.62 -14.90 -19.95
CA ARG A 13 -20.39 -14.99 -19.14
C ARG A 13 -20.02 -13.64 -18.55
N PHE A 14 -20.10 -12.56 -19.33
CA PHE A 14 -19.87 -11.22 -18.83
C PHE A 14 -20.91 -10.81 -17.78
N LEU A 15 -22.19 -11.07 -18.02
CA LEU A 15 -23.25 -10.74 -17.07
C LEU A 15 -23.06 -11.48 -15.74
N LYS A 16 -22.57 -12.73 -15.79
CA LYS A 16 -22.22 -13.50 -14.59
C LYS A 16 -21.10 -12.81 -13.80
N VAL A 17 -20.03 -12.40 -14.47
CA VAL A 17 -18.91 -11.69 -13.83
C VAL A 17 -19.36 -10.32 -13.30
N ALA A 18 -20.17 -9.59 -14.05
CA ALA A 18 -20.63 -8.24 -13.72
C ALA A 18 -21.48 -8.17 -12.44
N LYS A 19 -22.16 -9.27 -12.08
CA LYS A 19 -22.93 -9.40 -10.84
C LYS A 19 -22.08 -9.66 -9.59
N SER A 20 -20.78 -9.92 -9.75
CA SER A 20 -19.89 -10.21 -8.64
C SER A 20 -19.44 -8.93 -7.91
N LEU A 21 -19.21 -9.05 -6.60
CA LEU A 21 -18.60 -7.98 -5.82
C LEU A 21 -17.18 -7.63 -6.31
N GLN A 22 -16.45 -8.63 -6.82
CA GLN A 22 -15.15 -8.43 -7.44
C GLN A 22 -15.21 -7.50 -8.66
N PHE A 23 -16.28 -7.57 -9.45
CA PHE A 23 -16.45 -6.68 -10.59
C PHE A 23 -16.72 -5.24 -10.15
N ALA A 24 -17.48 -5.04 -9.07
CA ALA A 24 -17.66 -3.71 -8.48
C ALA A 24 -16.33 -3.12 -7.97
N TRP A 25 -15.52 -3.94 -7.30
CA TRP A 25 -14.16 -3.58 -6.88
C TRP A 25 -13.27 -3.21 -8.07
N PHE A 26 -13.30 -4.00 -9.15
CA PHE A 26 -12.60 -3.72 -10.40
C PHE A 26 -13.08 -2.41 -11.04
N ALA A 27 -14.39 -2.17 -11.11
CA ALA A 27 -14.97 -0.97 -11.68
C ALA A 27 -14.53 0.29 -10.92
N GLY A 28 -14.42 0.21 -9.59
CA GLY A 28 -13.85 1.26 -8.76
C GLY A 28 -12.42 1.61 -9.18
N HIS A 29 -11.52 0.62 -9.26
CA HIS A 29 -10.14 0.85 -9.73
C HIS A 29 -10.06 1.33 -11.17
N PHE A 30 -10.90 0.80 -12.06
CA PHE A 30 -10.98 1.26 -13.45
C PHE A 30 -11.37 2.74 -13.52
N LEU A 31 -12.35 3.16 -12.72
CA LEU A 31 -12.73 4.57 -12.59
C LEU A 31 -11.58 5.43 -12.09
N VAL A 32 -10.78 4.96 -11.12
CA VAL A 32 -9.58 5.67 -10.66
C VAL A 32 -8.61 5.88 -11.81
N VAL A 33 -8.28 4.83 -12.57
CA VAL A 33 -7.32 4.91 -13.69
C VAL A 33 -7.79 5.92 -14.73
N VAL A 34 -9.03 5.78 -15.22
CA VAL A 34 -9.58 6.66 -16.25
C VAL A 34 -9.68 8.10 -15.75
N SER A 35 -10.22 8.31 -14.55
CA SER A 35 -10.39 9.66 -13.99
C SER A 35 -9.05 10.34 -13.70
N SER A 36 -8.05 9.59 -13.22
CA SER A 36 -6.70 10.12 -12.95
C SER A 36 -5.99 10.50 -14.24
N LEU A 37 -6.08 9.68 -15.29
CA LEU A 37 -5.50 10.01 -16.59
C LEU A 37 -6.15 11.25 -17.20
N LEU A 38 -7.48 11.32 -17.22
CA LEU A 38 -8.19 12.49 -17.71
C LEU A 38 -7.90 13.73 -16.85
N TYR A 39 -7.72 13.56 -15.54
CA TYR A 39 -7.35 14.64 -14.62
C TYR A 39 -5.97 15.23 -14.97
N LEU A 40 -4.99 14.41 -15.35
CA LEU A 40 -3.67 14.89 -15.77
C LEU A 40 -3.71 15.80 -17.00
N PHE A 41 -4.68 15.60 -17.90
CA PHE A 41 -4.84 16.44 -19.08
C PHE A 41 -5.71 17.68 -18.83
N ARG A 42 -6.79 17.53 -18.06
CA ARG A 42 -7.82 18.59 -17.90
C ARG A 42 -7.70 19.40 -16.62
N PHE A 43 -7.00 18.89 -15.59
CA PHE A 43 -6.85 19.51 -14.26
C PHE A 43 -8.19 19.94 -13.60
N CYS A 44 -9.27 19.20 -13.90
CA CYS A 44 -10.61 19.52 -13.44
C CYS A 44 -10.92 18.93 -12.05
N GLU A 45 -11.61 19.69 -11.20
CA GLU A 45 -12.04 19.22 -9.86
C GLU A 45 -12.87 17.95 -9.95
N THR A 46 -13.81 17.91 -10.88
CA THR A 46 -14.76 16.81 -11.01
C THR A 46 -14.03 15.49 -11.25
N LEU A 47 -12.99 15.48 -12.09
CA LEU A 47 -12.21 14.28 -12.36
C LEU A 47 -11.38 13.83 -11.14
N TYR A 48 -10.83 14.78 -10.38
CA TYR A 48 -10.18 14.47 -9.10
C TYR A 48 -11.17 13.83 -8.11
N ARG A 49 -12.37 14.39 -7.96
CA ARG A 49 -13.42 13.84 -7.08
C ARG A 49 -13.90 12.48 -7.57
N CYS A 50 -14.11 12.30 -8.87
CA CYS A 50 -14.47 11.02 -9.48
C CYS A 50 -13.41 9.95 -9.21
N ALA A 51 -12.12 10.30 -9.30
CA ALA A 51 -11.05 9.38 -8.96
C ALA A 51 -11.14 8.95 -7.49
N TYR A 52 -11.34 9.88 -6.55
CA TYR A 52 -11.51 9.52 -5.14
C TYR A 52 -12.79 8.74 -4.83
N VAL A 53 -13.90 8.97 -5.55
CA VAL A 53 -15.08 8.11 -5.47
C VAL A 53 -14.73 6.67 -5.88
N GLY A 54 -13.96 6.50 -6.95
CA GLY A 54 -13.44 5.20 -7.37
C GLY A 54 -12.56 4.54 -6.30
N VAL A 55 -11.67 5.31 -5.67
CA VAL A 55 -10.82 4.84 -4.55
C VAL A 55 -11.68 4.39 -3.37
N LEU A 56 -12.63 5.23 -2.93
CA LEU A 56 -13.49 4.91 -1.80
C LEU A 56 -14.36 3.67 -2.08
N ALA A 57 -14.85 3.51 -3.31
CA ALA A 57 -15.59 2.32 -3.71
C ALA A 57 -14.72 1.06 -3.65
N SER A 58 -13.55 1.05 -4.28
CA SER A 58 -12.70 -0.14 -4.33
C SER A 58 -12.08 -0.48 -2.97
N PHE A 59 -11.47 0.50 -2.30
CA PHE A 59 -10.88 0.29 -0.97
C PHE A 59 -11.95 0.03 0.10
N GLY A 60 -13.14 0.62 -0.03
CA GLY A 60 -14.26 0.31 0.86
C GLY A 60 -14.68 -1.15 0.76
N ILE A 61 -14.76 -1.72 -0.44
CA ILE A 61 -15.10 -3.14 -0.65
C ILE A 61 -14.05 -4.06 -0.02
N ILE A 62 -12.76 -3.85 -0.30
CA ILE A 62 -11.71 -4.75 0.22
C ILE A 62 -11.59 -4.63 1.74
N THR A 63 -11.73 -3.42 2.30
CA THR A 63 -11.69 -3.19 3.73
C THR A 63 -12.92 -3.79 4.44
N TYR A 64 -14.10 -3.74 3.80
CA TYR A 64 -15.30 -4.41 4.30
C TYR A 64 -15.08 -5.93 4.40
N GLN A 65 -14.52 -6.56 3.35
CA GLN A 65 -14.19 -7.99 3.34
C GLN A 65 -13.15 -8.37 4.38
N GLN A 66 -12.23 -7.47 4.71
CA GLN A 66 -11.17 -7.69 5.71
C GLN A 66 -11.63 -7.51 7.16
N GLY A 67 -12.94 -7.40 7.41
CA GLY A 67 -13.50 -7.45 8.76
C GLY A 67 -13.79 -6.10 9.40
N LEU A 68 -13.73 -4.98 8.66
CA LEU A 68 -14.16 -3.67 9.19
C LEU A 68 -15.61 -3.69 9.69
N HIS A 69 -16.45 -4.54 9.10
CA HIS A 69 -17.85 -4.71 9.50
C HIS A 69 -18.05 -5.52 10.79
N GLN A 70 -17.05 -6.28 11.24
CA GLN A 70 -17.17 -7.18 12.40
C GLN A 70 -16.68 -6.52 13.68
N GLN A 71 -15.49 -5.93 13.69
CA GLN A 71 -14.92 -5.30 14.89
C GLN A 71 -13.98 -4.14 14.53
N LEU A 72 -14.19 -2.98 15.19
CA LEU A 72 -13.28 -1.84 15.10
C LEU A 72 -12.12 -2.03 16.09
N SER A 73 -11.13 -2.83 15.70
CA SER A 73 -9.92 -3.08 16.49
C SER A 73 -8.77 -2.18 16.03
N LEU A 74 -7.89 -1.78 16.96
CA LEU A 74 -6.62 -1.12 16.61
C LEU A 74 -5.74 -2.00 15.71
N SER A 75 -5.91 -3.33 15.75
CA SER A 75 -5.23 -4.25 14.84
C SER A 75 -5.59 -4.02 13.38
N LEU A 76 -6.75 -3.43 13.06
CA LEU A 76 -7.09 -3.08 11.67
C LEU A 76 -6.23 -1.95 11.13
N LEU A 77 -5.65 -1.09 11.97
CA LEU A 77 -4.72 -0.05 11.54
C LEU A 77 -3.41 -0.63 11.00
N THR A 78 -3.11 -1.90 11.28
CA THR A 78 -1.94 -2.60 10.72
C THR A 78 -2.18 -3.01 9.26
N ASN A 79 -3.43 -3.05 8.83
CA ASN A 79 -3.79 -3.40 7.48
C ASN A 79 -3.64 -2.17 6.57
N GLU A 80 -2.72 -2.26 5.61
CA GLU A 80 -2.44 -1.17 4.68
C GLU A 80 -3.70 -0.70 3.94
N ASN A 81 -4.61 -1.59 3.56
CA ASN A 81 -5.83 -1.22 2.84
C ASN A 81 -6.75 -0.32 3.67
N VAL A 82 -6.88 -0.62 4.97
CA VAL A 82 -7.66 0.20 5.92
C VAL A 82 -7.04 1.59 6.04
N LEU A 83 -5.70 1.65 6.14
CA LEU A 83 -4.97 2.91 6.19
C LEU A 83 -5.18 3.76 4.94
N TYR A 84 -5.11 3.16 3.75
CA TYR A 84 -5.38 3.85 2.50
C TYR A 84 -6.84 4.27 2.37
N PHE A 85 -7.79 3.46 2.82
CA PHE A 85 -9.21 3.84 2.82
C PHE A 85 -9.46 5.06 3.72
N ALA A 86 -8.94 5.03 4.95
CA ALA A 86 -9.05 6.15 5.89
C ALA A 86 -8.38 7.41 5.32
N LEU A 87 -7.20 7.25 4.72
CA LEU A 87 -6.47 8.36 4.10
C LEU A 87 -7.23 8.92 2.87
N ALA A 88 -7.89 8.06 2.08
CA ALA A 88 -8.72 8.49 0.96
C ALA A 88 -9.91 9.36 1.40
N LEU A 89 -10.53 9.05 2.54
CA LEU A 89 -11.58 9.89 3.13
C LEU A 89 -11.02 11.28 3.48
N VAL A 90 -9.84 11.35 4.08
CA VAL A 90 -9.19 12.63 4.40
C VAL A 90 -8.94 13.45 3.13
N TRP A 91 -8.39 12.84 2.08
CA TRP A 91 -8.17 13.51 0.80
C TRP A 91 -9.46 13.91 0.08
N PHE A 92 -10.55 13.17 0.31
CA PHE A 92 -11.85 13.49 -0.23
C PHE A 92 -12.50 14.70 0.47
N PHE A 93 -12.24 14.97 1.75
CA PHE A 93 -12.81 16.14 2.45
C PHE A 93 -11.87 17.35 2.53
N THR A 94 -10.59 17.17 2.18
CA THR A 94 -9.59 18.24 2.21
C THR A 94 -9.44 18.94 0.85
N PRO A 95 -8.81 20.13 0.80
CA PRO A 95 -8.50 20.80 -0.46
C PRO A 95 -7.64 19.90 -1.37
N ARG A 96 -7.81 20.10 -2.68
CA ARG A 96 -7.16 19.29 -3.71
C ARG A 96 -5.64 19.22 -3.53
N PHE A 97 -5.10 18.01 -3.45
CA PHE A 97 -3.66 17.77 -3.43
C PHE A 97 -3.31 16.72 -4.50
N SER A 98 -2.97 17.16 -5.72
CA SER A 98 -2.81 16.27 -6.88
C SER A 98 -1.85 15.09 -6.64
N LEU A 99 -0.79 15.30 -5.86
CA LEU A 99 0.20 14.26 -5.60
C LEU A 99 -0.34 13.09 -4.76
N SER A 100 -1.37 13.30 -3.93
CA SER A 100 -1.97 12.18 -3.18
C SER A 100 -2.69 11.18 -4.06
N LEU A 101 -2.94 11.50 -5.34
CA LEU A 101 -3.55 10.58 -6.28
C LEU A 101 -2.58 9.52 -6.80
N VAL A 102 -1.26 9.80 -6.76
CA VAL A 102 -0.23 8.94 -7.36
C VAL A 102 -0.23 7.52 -6.77
N PRO A 103 -0.24 7.31 -5.44
CA PRO A 103 -0.32 5.96 -4.87
C PRO A 103 -1.56 5.19 -5.33
N TYR A 104 -2.73 5.82 -5.28
CA TYR A 104 -4.00 5.19 -5.65
C TYR A 104 -4.08 4.85 -7.13
N PHE A 105 -3.56 5.73 -8.00
CA PHE A 105 -3.45 5.46 -9.43
C PHE A 105 -2.57 4.23 -9.68
N MET A 106 -1.39 4.18 -9.07
CA MET A 106 -0.47 3.06 -9.22
C MET A 106 -1.09 1.73 -8.75
N PHE A 107 -1.69 1.69 -7.56
CA PHE A 107 -2.41 0.48 -7.10
C PHE A 107 -3.52 0.07 -8.06
N SER A 108 -4.29 1.04 -8.55
CA SER A 108 -5.43 0.77 -9.43
C SER A 108 -5.00 0.18 -10.78
N VAL A 109 -3.87 0.61 -11.35
CA VAL A 109 -3.32 0.02 -12.58
C VAL A 109 -3.02 -1.47 -12.37
N PHE A 110 -2.31 -1.83 -11.30
CA PHE A 110 -1.99 -3.25 -11.03
C PHE A 110 -3.24 -4.07 -10.74
N HIS A 111 -4.20 -3.54 -9.98
CA HIS A 111 -5.45 -4.24 -9.69
C HIS A 111 -6.30 -4.48 -10.95
N VAL A 112 -6.40 -3.49 -11.85
CA VAL A 112 -7.07 -3.63 -13.15
C VAL A 112 -6.39 -4.71 -14.00
N LEU A 113 -5.05 -4.68 -14.08
CA LEU A 113 -4.27 -5.66 -14.86
C LEU A 113 -4.39 -7.08 -14.32
N VAL A 114 -4.28 -7.25 -13.00
CA VAL A 114 -4.42 -8.56 -12.36
C VAL A 114 -5.83 -9.10 -12.60
N TYR A 115 -6.87 -8.31 -12.36
CA TYR A 115 -8.26 -8.73 -12.60
C TYR A 115 -8.53 -9.10 -14.06
N LEU A 116 -7.96 -8.33 -15.00
CA LEU A 116 -8.04 -8.63 -16.42
C LEU A 116 -7.44 -10.00 -16.73
N LYS A 117 -6.27 -10.32 -16.15
CA LYS A 117 -5.57 -11.60 -16.34
C LYS A 117 -6.27 -12.78 -15.67
N THR A 118 -6.76 -12.63 -14.45
CA THR A 118 -7.24 -13.75 -13.62
C THR A 118 -8.71 -14.06 -13.82
N THR A 119 -9.51 -13.04 -14.12
CA THR A 119 -10.98 -13.16 -14.11
C THR A 119 -11.56 -12.83 -15.47
N LEU A 120 -11.29 -11.64 -16.00
CA LEU A 120 -12.02 -11.15 -17.18
C LEU A 120 -11.60 -11.89 -18.46
N LEU A 121 -10.30 -12.08 -18.72
CA LEU A 121 -9.82 -12.83 -19.89
C LEU A 121 -10.19 -14.32 -19.85
N PRO A 122 -9.97 -15.06 -18.74
CA PRO A 122 -10.33 -16.47 -18.68
C PRO A 122 -11.85 -16.70 -18.69
N GLN A 123 -12.62 -15.95 -17.91
CA GLN A 123 -14.05 -16.25 -17.73
C GLN A 123 -14.94 -15.69 -18.83
N VAL A 124 -14.59 -14.57 -19.48
CA VAL A 124 -15.43 -13.98 -20.53
C VAL A 124 -14.98 -14.45 -21.92
N PHE A 125 -13.66 -14.46 -22.13
CA PHE A 125 -13.04 -14.71 -23.44
C PHE A 125 -12.41 -16.10 -23.59
N ASN A 126 -12.47 -16.96 -22.56
CA ASN A 126 -11.81 -18.29 -22.54
C ASN A 126 -10.31 -18.21 -22.87
N GLN A 127 -9.68 -17.10 -22.49
CA GLN A 127 -8.30 -16.81 -22.80
C GLN A 127 -7.44 -16.95 -21.54
N THR A 128 -6.56 -17.94 -21.55
CA THR A 128 -5.67 -18.36 -20.47
C THR A 128 -4.20 -18.27 -20.89
N VAL A 129 -3.28 -18.49 -19.95
CA VAL A 129 -1.85 -18.62 -20.25
C VAL A 129 -1.60 -19.82 -21.18
N GLU A 130 -2.35 -20.91 -20.97
CA GLU A 130 -2.25 -22.14 -21.76
C GLU A 130 -2.71 -21.98 -23.21
N SER A 131 -3.64 -21.06 -23.47
CA SER A 131 -4.05 -20.70 -24.83
C SER A 131 -3.06 -19.76 -25.54
N LYS A 132 -1.85 -19.57 -24.97
CA LYS A 132 -0.74 -18.78 -25.52
C LYS A 132 -1.13 -17.37 -25.96
N SER A 133 -2.09 -16.75 -25.28
CA SER A 133 -2.46 -15.39 -25.63
C SER A 133 -1.36 -14.40 -25.27
N LYS A 134 -0.93 -13.63 -26.28
CA LYS A 134 0.08 -12.57 -26.15
C LYS A 134 -0.30 -11.55 -25.08
N VAL A 135 -1.59 -11.25 -24.92
CA VAL A 135 -2.08 -10.25 -23.95
C VAL A 135 -1.90 -10.75 -22.52
N VAL A 136 -2.27 -12.01 -22.25
CA VAL A 136 -2.14 -12.61 -20.91
C VAL A 136 -0.68 -12.67 -20.49
N MET A 137 0.20 -13.11 -21.41
CA MET A 137 1.65 -13.17 -21.15
C MET A 137 2.27 -11.79 -20.95
N PHE A 138 1.86 -10.79 -21.73
CA PHE A 138 2.34 -9.41 -21.57
C PHE A 138 1.96 -8.84 -20.20
N ILE A 139 0.69 -9.00 -19.81
CA ILE A 139 0.21 -8.53 -18.50
C ILE A 139 0.95 -9.24 -17.38
N ASP A 140 1.14 -10.57 -17.49
CA ASP A 140 1.86 -11.35 -16.49
C ASP A 140 3.28 -10.86 -16.29
N LYS A 141 4.04 -10.72 -17.38
CA LYS A 141 5.40 -10.20 -17.36
C LYS A 141 5.46 -8.78 -16.81
N PHE A 142 4.56 -7.90 -17.25
CA PHE A 142 4.51 -6.53 -16.75
C PHE A 142 4.26 -6.48 -15.24
N VAL A 143 3.30 -7.25 -14.74
CA VAL A 143 3.00 -7.30 -13.30
C VAL A 143 4.21 -7.83 -12.53
N LEU A 144 4.84 -8.91 -12.98
CA LEU A 144 6.02 -9.48 -12.32
C LEU A 144 7.22 -8.52 -12.30
N ASP A 145 7.53 -7.89 -13.43
CA ASP A 145 8.72 -7.04 -13.58
C ASP A 145 8.58 -5.70 -12.82
N TYR A 146 7.36 -5.16 -12.75
CA TYR A 146 7.13 -3.80 -12.25
C TYR A 146 6.45 -3.73 -10.88
N ASN A 147 5.86 -4.80 -10.34
CA ASN A 147 5.14 -4.72 -9.07
C ASN A 147 6.05 -4.28 -7.91
N GLU A 148 7.18 -4.94 -7.69
CA GLU A 148 8.09 -4.57 -6.60
C GLU A 148 8.68 -3.17 -6.79
N ARG A 149 9.05 -2.82 -8.02
CA ARG A 149 9.54 -1.48 -8.36
C ARG A 149 8.49 -0.42 -8.06
N CYS A 150 7.24 -0.67 -8.44
CA CYS A 150 6.12 0.22 -8.19
C CYS A 150 5.90 0.45 -6.69
N MET A 151 5.93 -0.62 -5.89
CA MET A 151 5.79 -0.50 -4.42
C MET A 151 6.85 0.41 -3.81
N TYR A 152 8.10 0.28 -4.26
CA TYR A 152 9.19 1.17 -3.84
C TYR A 152 8.97 2.61 -4.30
N TRP A 153 8.56 2.83 -5.55
CA TRP A 153 8.25 4.16 -6.09
C TRP A 153 7.10 4.84 -5.34
N VAL A 154 6.06 4.09 -4.98
CA VAL A 154 4.94 4.58 -4.17
C VAL A 154 5.45 5.01 -2.80
N SER A 155 6.22 4.18 -2.09
CA SER A 155 6.81 4.55 -0.79
C SER A 155 7.70 5.80 -0.87
N THR A 156 8.47 5.94 -1.95
CA THR A 156 9.30 7.13 -2.17
C THR A 156 8.46 8.38 -2.40
N THR A 157 7.37 8.26 -3.18
CA THR A 157 6.43 9.35 -3.46
C THR A 157 5.71 9.79 -2.19
N GLU A 158 5.31 8.86 -1.33
CA GLU A 158 4.68 9.18 -0.05
C GLU A 158 5.63 9.89 0.90
N LEU A 159 6.91 9.51 0.92
CA LEU A 159 7.91 10.22 1.71
C LEU A 159 8.13 11.66 1.19
N LEU A 160 8.13 11.84 -0.14
CA LEU A 160 8.13 13.17 -0.75
C LEU A 160 6.87 13.97 -0.38
N MET A 161 5.69 13.33 -0.37
CA MET A 161 4.45 13.96 0.06
C MET A 161 4.51 14.40 1.52
N LEU A 162 5.12 13.61 2.42
CA LEU A 162 5.33 14.00 3.82
C LEU A 162 6.13 15.29 3.90
N PHE A 163 7.24 15.37 3.15
CA PHE A 163 8.06 16.57 3.08
C PHE A 163 7.27 17.79 2.55
N LEU A 164 6.51 17.62 1.47
CA LEU A 164 5.69 18.72 0.91
C LEU A 164 4.57 19.17 1.86
N LEU A 165 3.94 18.23 2.58
CA LEU A 165 2.95 18.55 3.60
C LEU A 165 3.57 19.27 4.80
N PHE A 166 4.79 18.90 5.18
CA PHE A 166 5.54 19.60 6.22
C PHE A 166 5.82 21.05 5.81
N VAL A 167 6.35 21.28 4.60
CA VAL A 167 6.57 22.64 4.07
C VAL A 167 5.26 23.43 4.03
N ARG A 168 4.17 22.81 3.55
CA ARG A 168 2.84 23.43 3.53
C ARG A 168 2.34 23.78 4.94
N ALA A 169 2.62 22.96 5.95
CA ALA A 169 2.24 23.26 7.33
C ALA A 169 3.06 24.42 7.93
N VAL A 170 4.37 24.47 7.64
CA VAL A 170 5.26 25.57 8.06
C VAL A 170 4.86 26.90 7.40
N LEU A 171 4.34 26.86 6.17
CA LEU A 171 3.77 28.02 5.47
C LEU A 171 2.36 28.41 5.96
N PHE A 172 1.87 27.84 7.07
CA PHE A 172 0.60 28.16 7.75
C PHE A 172 -0.67 28.11 6.88
N PHE A 173 -0.69 27.31 5.80
CA PHE A 173 -1.92 27.09 5.04
C PHE A 173 -3.00 26.42 5.89
N SER A 174 -4.26 26.87 5.78
CA SER A 174 -5.38 26.34 6.57
C SER A 174 -5.54 24.82 6.46
N ARG A 175 -5.88 24.16 7.57
CA ARG A 175 -6.06 22.69 7.73
C ARG A 175 -4.80 21.83 7.51
N SER A 176 -3.64 22.42 7.19
CA SER A 176 -2.43 21.66 6.85
C SER A 176 -1.84 20.92 8.04
N TRP A 177 -1.99 21.44 9.26
CA TRP A 177 -1.53 20.77 10.48
C TRP A 177 -2.26 19.45 10.75
N ILE A 178 -3.59 19.42 10.59
CA ILE A 178 -4.37 18.19 10.77
C ILE A 178 -3.96 17.15 9.72
N VAL A 179 -3.84 17.55 8.46
CA VAL A 179 -3.39 16.66 7.38
C VAL A 179 -1.98 16.15 7.63
N LEU A 180 -1.07 17.00 8.11
CA LEU A 180 0.29 16.62 8.45
C LEU A 180 0.32 15.58 9.57
N VAL A 181 -0.44 15.76 10.65
CA VAL A 181 -0.50 14.81 11.77
C VAL A 181 -1.03 13.46 11.30
N VAL A 182 -2.16 13.46 10.58
CA VAL A 182 -2.76 12.22 10.06
C VAL A 182 -1.81 11.51 9.08
N PHE A 183 -1.19 12.24 8.16
CA PHE A 183 -0.26 11.67 7.20
C PHE A 183 1.04 11.17 7.85
N THR A 184 1.52 11.85 8.91
CA THR A 184 2.67 11.38 9.70
C THR A 184 2.36 10.07 10.41
N LEU A 185 1.17 9.93 11.00
CA LEU A 185 0.72 8.67 11.60
C LEU A 185 0.64 7.56 10.56
N PHE A 186 0.06 7.85 9.39
CA PHE A 186 0.02 6.92 8.25
C PHE A 186 1.43 6.43 7.88
N ILE A 187 2.39 7.34 7.70
CA ILE A 187 3.77 6.98 7.38
C ILE A 187 4.41 6.16 8.51
N LYS A 188 4.15 6.49 9.78
CA LYS A 188 4.72 5.76 10.92
C LYS A 188 4.23 4.31 10.96
N VAL A 189 2.92 4.10 10.84
CA VAL A 189 2.35 2.75 10.82
C VAL A 189 2.87 1.99 9.59
N LYS A 190 2.91 2.64 8.42
CA LYS A 190 3.44 2.01 7.20
C LYS A 190 4.92 1.68 7.28
N TYR A 191 5.72 2.47 8.00
CA TYR A 191 7.12 2.15 8.26
C TYR A 191 7.27 0.88 9.11
N GLU A 192 6.36 0.62 10.03
CA GLU A 192 6.34 -0.60 10.84
C GLU A 192 5.90 -1.84 10.05
N THR A 193 4.96 -1.67 9.11
CA THR A 193 4.36 -2.79 8.38
C THR A 193 5.04 -3.10 7.05
N SER A 194 5.69 -2.13 6.40
CA SER A 194 6.11 -2.22 5.00
C SER A 194 7.63 -2.13 4.81
N LYS A 195 8.24 -3.19 4.26
CA LYS A 195 9.67 -3.22 3.89
C LYS A 195 10.05 -2.13 2.87
N TYR A 196 9.13 -1.78 1.96
CA TYR A 196 9.37 -0.78 0.92
C TYR A 196 9.50 0.63 1.52
N MET A 197 8.69 0.93 2.54
CA MET A 197 8.79 2.19 3.27
C MET A 197 10.12 2.29 4.02
N GLN A 198 10.54 1.22 4.71
CA GLN A 198 11.84 1.17 5.38
C GLN A 198 13.01 1.39 4.41
N ALA A 199 12.97 0.74 3.24
CA ALA A 199 13.98 0.92 2.20
C ALA A 199 13.99 2.36 1.64
N ALA A 200 12.82 2.97 1.42
CA ALA A 200 12.71 4.36 0.96
C ALA A 200 13.33 5.34 1.99
N PHE A 201 13.02 5.16 3.28
CA PHE A 201 13.63 5.94 4.36
C PHE A 201 15.15 5.76 4.42
N ALA A 202 15.65 4.53 4.30
CA ALA A 202 17.08 4.28 4.31
C ALA A 202 17.80 5.00 3.15
N GLN A 203 17.24 4.95 1.95
CA GLN A 203 17.81 5.67 0.81
C GLN A 203 17.74 7.19 0.94
N TRP A 204 16.61 7.72 1.40
CA TRP A 204 16.47 9.16 1.65
C TRP A 204 17.45 9.65 2.72
N ARG A 205 17.63 8.87 3.78
CA ARG A 205 18.65 9.14 4.81
C ARG A 205 20.05 9.23 4.19
N VAL A 206 20.45 8.29 3.34
CA VAL A 206 21.75 8.32 2.67
C VAL A 206 21.90 9.54 1.76
N ARG A 207 20.85 9.92 1.02
CA ARG A 207 20.87 11.12 0.17
C ARG A 207 21.01 12.39 1.00
N MET A 208 20.28 12.51 2.10
CA MET A 208 20.39 13.64 3.02
C MET A 208 21.76 13.69 3.70
N ASP A 209 22.27 12.54 4.17
CA ASP A 209 23.63 12.40 4.71
C ASP A 209 24.68 12.90 3.70
N GLY A 210 24.52 12.56 2.41
CA GLY A 210 25.40 13.00 1.32
C GLY A 210 25.32 14.49 0.99
N VAL A 211 24.12 15.09 1.04
CA VAL A 211 23.97 16.55 0.84
C VAL A 211 24.58 17.34 1.99
N ILE A 212 24.41 16.84 3.22
CA ILE A 212 24.84 17.55 4.44
C ILE A 212 26.36 17.38 4.68
N SER A 213 26.98 16.32 4.16
CA SER A 213 28.43 16.14 4.26
C SER A 213 29.23 17.14 3.40
N HIS A 214 28.58 17.89 2.51
CA HIS A 214 29.24 18.87 1.66
C HIS A 214 30.01 19.94 2.49
N PRO A 215 31.24 20.33 2.10
CA PRO A 215 32.05 21.29 2.86
C PRO A 215 31.38 22.66 3.04
N SER A 216 30.57 23.08 2.06
CA SER A 216 29.86 24.37 2.08
C SER A 216 28.70 24.46 3.07
N VAL A 217 28.33 23.37 3.75
CA VAL A 217 27.24 23.38 4.74
C VAL A 217 27.78 23.84 6.11
N PRO A 218 27.24 24.91 6.71
CA PRO A 218 27.66 25.41 8.02
C PRO A 218 27.62 24.33 9.12
N PRO A 219 28.59 24.33 10.05
CA PRO A 219 28.68 23.32 11.11
C PRO A 219 27.45 23.27 12.04
N GLN A 220 26.73 24.39 12.20
CA GLN A 220 25.49 24.46 12.97
C GLN A 220 24.36 23.61 12.35
N ILE A 221 24.29 23.55 11.02
CA ILE A 221 23.29 22.73 10.30
C ILE A 221 23.64 21.26 10.44
N LYS A 222 24.94 20.92 10.41
CA LYS A 222 25.43 19.56 10.61
C LYS A 222 25.11 19.05 12.02
N SER A 223 25.30 19.85 13.07
CA SER A 223 24.98 19.45 14.44
C SER A 223 23.48 19.27 14.66
N LEU A 224 22.64 20.20 14.16
CA LEU A 224 21.18 20.10 14.23
C LEU A 224 20.66 18.84 13.50
N TYR A 225 21.18 18.56 12.31
CA TYR A 225 20.80 17.36 11.56
C TYR A 225 21.12 16.07 12.32
N ASN A 226 22.31 15.98 12.92
CA ASN A 226 22.70 14.80 13.72
C ASN A 226 21.80 14.61 14.94
N GLN A 227 21.37 15.68 15.60
CA GLN A 227 20.41 15.62 16.71
C GLN A 227 19.03 15.15 16.25
N LEU A 228 18.49 15.72 15.17
CA LEU A 228 17.21 15.31 14.59
C LEU A 228 17.25 13.85 14.13
N LYS A 229 18.34 13.42 13.51
CA LYS A 229 18.56 12.03 13.09
C LYS A 229 18.51 11.08 14.29
N PHE A 230 19.17 11.40 15.39
CA PHE A 230 19.12 10.60 16.61
C PHE A 230 17.70 10.48 17.15
N GLN A 231 16.97 11.60 17.24
CA GLN A 231 15.57 11.61 17.70
C GLN A 231 14.66 10.77 16.79
N LEU A 232 14.81 10.90 15.46
CA LEU A 232 14.03 10.13 14.49
C LEU A 232 14.28 8.62 14.63
N VAL A 233 15.54 8.23 14.85
CA VAL A 233 15.91 6.83 15.10
C VAL A 233 15.28 6.33 16.40
N GLN A 234 15.27 7.12 17.48
CA GLN A 234 14.60 6.72 18.72
C GLN A 234 13.09 6.59 18.54
N LEU A 235 12.44 7.53 17.85
CA LEU A 235 11.02 7.47 17.52
C LEU A 235 10.68 6.27 16.63
N SER A 236 11.58 5.88 15.73
CA SER A 236 11.38 4.70 14.88
C SER A 236 11.29 3.38 15.67
N LYS A 237 11.96 3.31 16.84
CA LYS A 237 11.96 2.14 17.73
C LYS A 237 10.68 2.01 18.56
N VAL A 238 9.90 3.08 18.68
CA VAL A 238 8.58 3.03 19.33
C VAL A 238 7.60 2.43 18.35
N THR A 239 7.08 1.23 18.65
CA THR A 239 6.09 0.53 17.81
C THR A 239 4.68 0.92 18.24
N ILE A 240 3.92 1.59 17.37
CA ILE A 240 2.50 1.95 17.62
C ILE A 240 1.60 0.71 17.43
N THR A 241 2.01 -0.20 16.55
CA THR A 241 1.26 -1.40 16.16
C THR A 241 1.26 -2.51 17.22
N ARG A 242 2.20 -2.50 18.17
CA ARG A 242 2.25 -3.55 19.20
C ARG A 242 1.24 -3.23 20.29
N ALA A 243 0.13 -3.97 20.30
CA ALA A 243 -0.75 -4.03 21.46
C ALA A 243 0.10 -4.33 22.71
N ALA A 244 -0.19 -3.60 23.79
CA ALA A 244 0.56 -3.68 25.04
C ALA A 244 0.81 -5.15 25.44
N PRO A 245 2.02 -5.51 25.93
CA PRO A 245 2.20 -6.82 26.54
C PRO A 245 1.19 -6.95 27.68
N GLY A 246 0.26 -7.89 27.54
CA GLY A 246 -0.68 -8.22 28.59
C GLY A 246 0.07 -8.50 29.88
N THR A 247 -0.35 -7.82 30.94
CA THR A 247 0.11 -8.03 32.30
C THR A 247 -0.27 -9.44 32.73
N HIS A 248 0.63 -10.41 32.57
CA HIS A 248 0.64 -11.60 33.40
C HIS A 248 1.87 -11.56 34.28
N GLY A 249 1.68 -11.03 35.49
CA GLY A 249 2.58 -11.28 36.58
C GLY A 249 2.41 -12.71 37.07
N SER A 250 3.53 -13.40 37.26
CA SER A 250 3.74 -14.19 38.47
C SER A 250 5.23 -14.51 38.56
N THR A 251 5.86 -13.84 39.52
CA THR A 251 7.11 -14.19 40.16
C THR A 251 7.08 -15.66 40.60
N SER A 252 8.09 -16.43 40.21
CA SER A 252 8.59 -17.55 41.00
C SER A 252 10.08 -17.71 40.74
N ALA A 253 10.84 -17.63 41.84
CA ALA A 253 12.28 -17.72 41.88
C ALA A 253 12.73 -19.15 42.22
N SER A 254 14.02 -19.43 41.93
CA SER A 254 14.83 -20.57 42.38
C SER A 254 14.63 -21.87 41.57
N THR A 255 15.63 -22.67 41.17
CA THR A 255 17.04 -22.86 41.58
C THR A 255 17.76 -23.69 40.49
N GLY A 256 19.07 -23.47 40.28
CA GLY A 256 20.04 -24.59 40.19
C GLY A 256 20.52 -25.15 38.84
N SER A 257 21.85 -25.06 38.66
CA SER A 257 22.77 -26.06 38.06
C SER A 257 23.06 -26.09 36.54
N THR A 258 24.29 -25.67 36.21
CA THR A 258 25.38 -26.37 35.50
C THR A 258 25.09 -27.21 34.24
N GLY A 259 25.78 -26.91 33.13
CA GLY A 259 25.91 -27.81 31.99
C GLY A 259 26.59 -27.21 30.75
N THR A 260 27.70 -27.81 30.35
CA THR A 260 28.68 -27.39 29.32
C THR A 260 28.31 -27.87 27.90
N SER A 261 28.76 -27.10 26.89
CA SER A 261 29.16 -27.49 25.52
C SER A 261 28.12 -27.76 24.40
N THR A 262 28.28 -27.01 23.28
CA THR A 262 28.68 -27.50 21.94
C THR A 262 27.92 -26.82 20.79
N SER A 263 28.71 -26.32 19.85
CA SER A 263 28.39 -25.81 18.51
C SER A 263 27.45 -26.69 17.68
N THR A 264 26.61 -26.06 16.84
CA THR A 264 26.46 -26.43 15.41
C THR A 264 25.79 -25.28 14.65
N SER A 265 26.46 -24.84 13.60
CA SER A 265 26.00 -23.97 12.53
C SER A 265 24.99 -24.68 11.63
N THR A 266 23.87 -24.05 11.27
CA THR A 266 23.24 -24.27 9.96
C THR A 266 22.50 -23.01 9.54
N SER A 267 23.01 -22.43 8.45
CA SER A 267 22.42 -21.40 7.63
C SER A 267 21.24 -21.94 6.83
N THR A 268 20.07 -21.30 6.90
CA THR A 268 19.08 -21.35 5.83
C THR A 268 18.34 -20.01 5.74
N SER A 269 18.75 -19.23 4.75
CA SER A 269 18.06 -18.08 4.20
C SER A 269 16.73 -18.52 3.57
N GLY A 270 15.61 -18.06 4.12
CA GLY A 270 14.27 -18.25 3.55
C GLY A 270 13.64 -16.90 3.23
N ALA A 271 13.61 -16.56 1.94
CA ALA A 271 12.99 -15.36 1.41
C ALA A 271 11.47 -15.32 1.68
N SER A 272 11.03 -14.41 2.55
CA SER A 272 9.62 -14.07 2.71
C SER A 272 9.20 -13.10 1.60
N ALA A 273 8.73 -13.67 0.50
CA ALA A 273 8.11 -12.93 -0.59
C ALA A 273 6.75 -12.37 -0.11
N SER A 274 6.62 -11.06 -0.20
CA SER A 274 5.48 -10.26 0.27
C SER A 274 4.21 -10.64 -0.48
N ALA A 275 3.39 -11.47 0.16
CA ALA A 275 2.11 -12.00 -0.32
C ALA A 275 0.97 -10.96 -0.31
N THR A 276 1.16 -9.81 -0.96
CA THR A 276 0.12 -8.77 -1.03
C THR A 276 -0.58 -8.74 -2.38
N ALA A 277 0.08 -9.18 -3.46
CA ALA A 277 -0.51 -9.17 -4.81
C ALA A 277 -1.34 -10.43 -5.15
N THR A 278 -1.08 -11.56 -4.50
CA THR A 278 -1.68 -12.86 -4.83
C THR A 278 -2.94 -13.21 -4.02
N HIS A 279 -3.20 -12.57 -2.89
CA HIS A 279 -4.32 -12.95 -2.02
C HIS A 279 -5.68 -12.31 -2.41
N SER A 280 -5.72 -11.37 -3.36
CA SER A 280 -7.00 -10.83 -3.89
C SER A 280 -7.62 -11.68 -5.00
N ALA A 281 -6.90 -12.67 -5.55
CA ALA A 281 -7.37 -13.46 -6.69
C ALA A 281 -8.11 -14.76 -6.31
N LYS A 282 -8.26 -15.05 -5.01
CA LYS A 282 -9.01 -16.22 -4.52
C LYS A 282 -10.19 -15.73 -3.68
N MET A 283 -11.25 -15.30 -4.37
CA MET A 283 -12.58 -15.20 -3.76
C MET A 283 -13.41 -16.26 -4.47
N ASP A 284 -13.64 -17.36 -3.77
CA ASP A 284 -14.77 -18.26 -4.00
C ASP A 284 -15.92 -17.81 -3.09
#